data_AF-A0A0F9G882-F1
#
_entry.id   AF-A0A0F9G882-F1
#
_cell.length_a   1.000
_cell.length_b   1.000
_cell.length_c   1.000
_cell.angle_alpha   90.00
_cell.angle_beta   90.00
_cell.angle_gamma   90.00
#
_symmetry.space_group_name_H-M   'P 1'
#
loop_
_entity.id
_entity.type
_entity.pdbx_description
1 polymer ?
#
loop_
_entity_poly.entity_id
_entity_poly.type
_entity_poly.pdbx_seq_one_letter_code
_entity_poly.pdbx_strand_id
1 'polypeptide(L)' 'MNMLKCVEAGCDYEETLPGHCGRPMHIEGNALWCHMGPSCKMGNPEKPPTRAIPEHHGKPMEIA' A
#
# COMPACT_ATOMS: atom_id res chain seq x y z
N MET A 1 -11.15 -7.20 -3.66
CA MET A 1 -9.73 -7.12 -3.25
C MET A 1 -9.29 -5.72 -3.60
N ASN A 2 -8.63 -5.01 -2.68
CA ASN A 2 -8.11 -3.68 -3.01
C ASN A 2 -6.84 -3.84 -3.84
N MET A 3 -6.67 -3.00 -4.85
CA MET A 3 -5.53 -3.02 -5.77
C MET A 3 -4.85 -1.67 -5.77
N LEU A 4 -3.56 -1.67 -6.10
CA LEU A 4 -2.82 -0.48 -6.47
C LEU A 4 -2.79 -0.41 -7.99
N LYS A 5 -3.00 0.76 -8.56
CA LYS A 5 -2.97 1.02 -10.00
C LYS A 5 -1.94 2.08 -10.35
N CYS A 6 -1.29 1.89 -11.49
CA CYS A 6 -0.42 2.91 -12.05
C CYS A 6 -1.22 4.15 -12.45
N VAL A 7 -0.69 5.32 -12.10
CA VAL A 7 -1.29 6.62 -12.43
C VAL A 7 -0.99 7.09 -13.86
N GLU A 8 -0.14 6.37 -14.61
CA GLU A 8 0.27 6.77 -15.96
C GLU A 8 -0.84 6.50 -16.97
N ALA A 9 -1.15 7.50 -17.80
CA ALA A 9 -2.20 7.39 -18.79
C ALA A 9 -1.84 6.34 -19.87
N GLY A 10 -2.75 5.39 -20.09
CA GLY A 10 -2.52 4.27 -21.03
C GLY A 10 -1.73 3.10 -20.42
N CYS A 11 -1.48 3.12 -19.12
CA CYS A 11 -0.93 1.98 -18.39
C CYS A 11 -2.01 1.32 -17.52
N ASP A 12 -2.24 0.02 -17.75
CA ASP A 12 -3.18 -0.80 -16.97
C ASP A 12 -2.46 -1.70 -15.95
N TYR A 13 -1.23 -1.32 -15.54
CA TYR A 13 -0.51 -2.07 -14.53
C TYR A 13 -1.20 -1.92 -13.17
N GLU A 14 -1.54 -3.05 -12.58
CA GLU A 14 -2.15 -3.16 -11.27
C GLU A 14 -1.40 -4.20 -10.44
N GLU A 15 -1.30 -3.96 -9.13
CA GLU A 15 -0.79 -4.93 -8.18
C GLU A 15 -1.71 -5.05 -6.96
N THR A 16 -1.60 -6.16 -6.23
CA THR A 16 -2.46 -6.39 -5.06
C THR A 16 -2.07 -5.44 -3.93
N LEU A 17 -3.04 -4.73 -3.34
CA LEU A 17 -2.77 -3.88 -2.18
C LEU A 17 -2.29 -4.76 -1.01
N PRO A 18 -1.08 -4.50 -0.46
CA PRO A 18 -0.58 -5.28 0.66
C PRO A 18 -1.54 -5.26 1.85
N GLY A 19 -1.64 -6.39 2.54
CA GLY A 19 -2.43 -6.52 3.76
C GLY A 19 -1.56 -6.63 5.02
N HIS A 20 -2.08 -6.13 6.13
CA HIS A 20 -1.49 -6.28 7.46
C HIS A 20 -2.60 -6.46 8.50
N CYS A 21 -2.39 -7.29 9.53
CA CYS A 21 -3.42 -7.65 10.52
C CYS A 21 -4.73 -8.21 9.92
N GLY A 22 -4.63 -8.96 8.81
CA GLY A 22 -5.78 -9.61 8.16
C GLY A 22 -6.69 -8.67 7.36
N ARG A 23 -6.28 -7.41 7.14
CA ARG A 23 -6.98 -6.42 6.32
C ARG A 23 -6.04 -5.76 5.31
N PRO A 24 -6.56 -5.24 4.18
CA PRO A 24 -5.79 -4.36 3.31
C PRO A 24 -5.26 -3.16 4.10
N MET A 25 -4.05 -2.72 3.75
CA MET A 25 -3.51 -1.45 4.21
C MET A 25 -4.28 -0.28 3.57
N HIS A 26 -4.13 0.93 4.10
CA HIS A 26 -4.69 2.16 3.54
C HIS A 26 -3.57 3.16 3.25
N ILE A 27 -3.80 4.11 2.34
CA ILE A 27 -2.83 5.19 2.07
C ILE A 27 -3.01 6.31 3.11
N GLU A 28 -1.92 6.70 3.77
CA GLU A 28 -1.82 7.94 4.55
C GLU A 28 -0.54 8.67 4.14
N GLY A 29 -0.69 9.86 3.56
CA GLY A 29 0.42 10.63 3.02
C GLY A 29 1.10 9.89 1.88
N ASN A 30 2.39 9.58 2.05
CA ASN A 30 3.23 8.91 1.06
C ASN A 30 3.51 7.44 1.42
N ALA A 31 2.71 6.85 2.29
CA ALA A 31 2.91 5.49 2.79
C ALA A 31 1.60 4.70 2.89
N LEU A 32 1.74 3.39 2.79
CA LEU A 32 0.73 2.42 3.18
C LEU A 32 0.81 2.19 4.68
N TRP A 33 -0.34 2.24 5.35
CA TRP A 33 -0.50 2.02 6.78
C TRP A 33 -1.42 0.83 7.04
N CYS A 34 -1.11 0.06 8.08
CA CYS A 34 -2.06 -0.90 8.61
C CYS A 34 -3.30 -0.14 9.09
N HIS A 35 -4.50 -0.69 8.88
CA HIS A 35 -5.75 -0.12 9.38
C HIS A 35 -5.71 0.20 10.89
N MET A 36 -4.95 -0.56 11.68
CA MET A 36 -4.78 -0.29 13.12
C MET A 36 -3.95 0.98 13.42
N GLY A 37 -3.34 1.59 12.41
CA GLY A 37 -2.51 2.79 12.52
C GLY A 37 -1.37 2.61 13.53
N PRO A 38 -1.05 3.67 14.30
CA PRO A 38 -0.05 3.61 15.38
C PRO A 38 -0.34 2.57 16.48
N SER A 39 -1.57 2.06 16.57
CA SER A 39 -1.94 1.02 17.54
C SER A 39 -1.51 -0.38 17.11
N CYS A 40 -0.97 -0.55 15.90
CA CYS A 40 -0.44 -1.82 15.41
C CYS A 40 0.86 -2.18 16.13
N LYS A 41 0.78 -3.02 17.18
CA LYS A 41 1.94 -3.51 17.92
C LYS A 41 2.65 -4.71 17.25
N MET A 42 2.13 -5.22 16.14
CA MET A 42 2.63 -6.42 15.43
C MET A 42 3.72 -6.11 14.39
N GLY A 43 4.52 -5.06 14.58
CA GLY A 43 5.58 -4.75 13.62
C GLY A 43 6.67 -5.83 13.63
N ASN A 44 6.74 -6.64 12.58
CA ASN A 44 7.93 -7.43 12.29
C ASN A 44 8.66 -6.80 11.08
N PRO A 45 10.00 -6.98 10.94
CA PRO A 45 10.76 -6.34 9.86
C PRO A 45 10.31 -6.75 8.46
N GLU A 46 9.75 -7.95 8.33
CA GLU A 46 9.33 -8.52 7.04
C GLU A 46 7.94 -8.05 6.60
N LYS A 47 7.10 -7.62 7.54
CA LYS A 47 5.72 -7.13 7.41
C LYS A 47 5.56 -5.96 8.39
N PRO A 48 6.21 -4.82 8.12
CA PRO A 48 6.04 -3.65 8.96
C PRO A 48 4.60 -3.13 8.89
N PRO A 49 4.12 -2.44 9.94
CA PRO A 49 2.79 -1.84 9.95
C PRO A 49 2.68 -0.65 9.00
N THR A 50 3.81 -0.21 8.44
CA THR A 50 3.93 0.86 7.47
C THR A 50 4.88 0.47 6.35
N ARG A 51 4.58 0.85 5.12
CA ARG A 51 5.42 0.60 3.94
C ARG A 51 5.34 1.77 2.98
N ALA A 52 6.39 1.99 2.20
CA ALA A 52 6.30 2.92 1.07
C ALA A 52 5.26 2.42 0.06
N ILE A 53 4.61 3.36 -0.62
CA ILE A 53 3.76 3.05 -1.76
C ILE A 53 4.68 2.59 -2.91
N PRO A 54 4.42 1.43 -3.54
CA PRO A 54 5.15 1.00 -4.73
C PRO A 54 5.14 2.05 -5.82
N GLU A 55 6.26 2.18 -6.52
CA GLU A 55 6.40 3.10 -7.64
C GLU A 55 6.35 2.36 -8.97
N HIS A 56 5.66 2.95 -9.94
CA HIS A 56 5.66 2.51 -11.33
C HIS A 56 5.73 3.74 -12.25
N HIS A 57 6.55 3.67 -13.30
CA HIS A 57 6.89 4.84 -14.15
C HIS A 57 7.42 6.06 -13.38
N GLY A 58 8.11 5.83 -12.25
CA GLY A 58 8.67 6.91 -11.42
C GLY A 58 7.62 7.73 -10.66
N LYS A 59 6.39 7.19 -10.52
CA LYS A 59 5.31 7.79 -9.73
C LYS A 59 4.78 6.76 -8.73
N PRO A 60 4.37 7.17 -7.51
CA PRO A 60 3.69 6.28 -6.59
C PRO A 60 2.35 5.82 -7.19
N MET A 61 2.03 4.56 -7.01
CA MET A 61 0.74 3.98 -7.42
C MET A 61 -0.40 4.43 -6.49
N GLU A 62 -1.64 4.39 -6.96
CA GLU A 62 -2.82 4.78 -6.17
C GLU A 62 -3.75 3.59 -5.92
N ILE A 63 -4.59 3.65 -4.89
CA ILE A 63 -5.61 2.62 -4.67
C ILE A 63 -6.68 2.72 -5.76
N ALA A 64 -6.96 1.60 -6.43
CA ALA A 64 -8.05 1.43 -7.39
C ALA A 64 -9.37 1.05 -6.73
#